data_AF-A0A7V6W6W5-F1
#
_entry.id   AF-A0A7V6W6W5-F1
#
_cell.length_a   1.000
_cell.length_b   1.000
_cell.length_c   1.000
_cell.angle_alpha   90.00
_cell.angle_beta   90.00
_cell.angle_gamma   90.00
#
_symmetry.space_group_name_H-M   'P 1'
#
loop_
_entity.id
_entity.type
_entity.pdbx_description
1 polymer ?
#
loop_
_entity_poly.entity_id
_entity_poly.type
_entity_poly.pdbx_seq_one_letter_code
_entity_poly.pdbx_strand_id
1 'polypeptide(L)'
;MLQGEKTGSIIEKNKTNAPNGGNYRRLFIKEFPNFPLQDQVHHTLPQKYEKTMKDCRINIHENRYLRGVERLNHNEVTNAWKNWDKSLGHAATAEEVIEFAKRIDEQFGKYWHKE
;
A
#
# COMPACT_ATOMS: atom_id res chain seq x y z
N MET A 1 33.81 14.07 -46.01
CA MET A 1 33.88 13.91 -44.55
C MET A 1 32.48 14.13 -44.00
N LEU A 2 31.71 13.05 -43.83
CA LEU A 2 30.37 13.11 -43.22
C LEU A 2 30.54 12.80 -41.73
N GLN A 3 30.28 13.81 -40.90
CA GLN A 3 30.34 13.72 -39.45
C GLN A 3 29.18 12.85 -38.95
N GLY A 4 29.51 11.92 -38.06
CA GLY A 4 28.59 10.91 -37.55
C GLY A 4 27.44 11.50 -36.73
N GLU A 5 26.23 11.05 -37.06
CA GLU A 5 25.04 11.26 -36.26
C GLU A 5 25.13 10.42 -34.99
N LYS A 6 25.45 11.07 -33.87
CA LYS A 6 25.27 10.48 -32.55
C LYS A 6 23.78 10.36 -32.29
N THR A 7 23.22 9.17 -32.50
CA THR A 7 21.92 8.79 -31.94
C THR A 7 22.05 8.73 -30.42
N GLY A 8 21.96 9.89 -29.77
CA GLY A 8 21.77 10.00 -28.34
C GLY A 8 20.43 9.36 -28.01
N SER A 9 20.48 8.13 -27.50
CA SER A 9 19.34 7.42 -26.94
C SER A 9 18.74 8.28 -25.83
N ILE A 10 17.65 8.99 -26.14
CA ILE A 10 16.78 9.63 -25.14
C ILE A 10 16.01 8.47 -24.50
N ILE A 11 16.66 7.76 -23.58
CA ILE A 11 15.93 7.03 -22.56
C ILE A 11 15.38 8.13 -21.64
N GLU A 12 14.19 8.62 -22.00
CA GLU A 12 13.32 9.31 -21.08
C GLU A 12 13.25 8.46 -19.82
N LYS A 13 13.93 8.92 -18.76
CA LYS A 13 13.73 8.39 -17.41
C LYS A 13 12.33 8.83 -17.01
N ASN A 14 11.31 8.14 -17.50
CA ASN A 14 10.03 8.05 -16.82
C ASN A 14 10.34 7.45 -15.45
N LYS A 15 10.71 8.32 -14.50
CA LYS A 15 10.61 8.03 -13.08
C LYS A 15 9.13 7.83 -12.86
N THR A 16 8.67 6.59 -13.06
CA THR A 16 7.39 6.14 -12.53
C THR A 16 7.43 6.53 -11.07
N ASN A 17 6.56 7.45 -10.65
CA ASN A 17 6.38 7.79 -9.24
C ASN A 17 5.66 6.63 -8.55
N ALA A 18 6.25 5.44 -8.64
CA ALA A 18 5.73 4.25 -8.01
C ALA A 18 5.58 4.56 -6.52
N PRO A 19 4.43 4.23 -5.92
CA PRO A 19 4.21 4.46 -4.51
C PRO A 19 5.28 3.76 -3.66
N ASN A 20 5.72 4.45 -2.61
CA ASN A 20 6.65 3.99 -1.60
C ASN A 20 6.22 4.52 -0.22
N GLY A 21 6.83 4.01 0.85
CA GLY A 21 6.50 4.40 2.22
C GLY A 21 6.51 5.91 2.50
N GLY A 22 7.30 6.69 1.76
CA GLY A 22 7.39 8.15 1.94
C GLY A 22 6.39 8.98 1.13
N ASN A 23 5.74 8.41 0.11
CA ASN A 23 4.89 9.16 -0.80
C ASN A 23 3.47 8.59 -1.02
N TYR A 24 3.17 7.37 -0.52
CA TYR A 24 1.90 6.68 -0.77
C TYR A 24 0.69 7.53 -0.42
N ARG A 25 0.68 8.18 0.76
CA ARG A 25 -0.42 9.05 1.21
C ARG A 25 -0.68 10.20 0.23
N ARG A 26 0.38 10.85 -0.25
CA ARG A 26 0.27 11.96 -1.21
C ARG A 26 -0.30 11.49 -2.54
N LEU A 27 0.14 10.32 -3.01
CA LEU A 27 -0.32 9.75 -4.27
C LEU A 27 -1.79 9.28 -4.16
N PHE A 28 -2.18 8.71 -3.03
CA PHE A 28 -3.56 8.35 -2.72
C PHE A 28 -4.49 9.58 -2.75
N ILE A 29 -4.14 10.65 -2.02
CA ILE A 29 -4.95 11.89 -1.99
C ILE A 29 -5.05 12.55 -3.38
N LYS A 30 -3.99 12.42 -4.20
CA LYS A 30 -4.02 12.93 -5.58
C LYS A 30 -5.04 12.16 -6.44
N GLU A 31 -5.21 10.87 -6.20
CA GLU A 31 -6.18 10.02 -6.92
C GLU A 31 -7.61 10.21 -6.39
N PHE A 32 -7.75 10.47 -5.08
CA PHE A 32 -9.03 10.68 -4.40
C PHE A 32 -9.10 12.11 -3.82
N PRO A 33 -9.32 13.15 -4.64
CA PRO A 33 -9.26 14.56 -4.20
C PRO A 33 -10.36 14.95 -3.20
N ASN A 34 -11.44 14.17 -3.13
CA ASN A 34 -12.53 14.35 -2.17
C ASN A 34 -12.33 13.55 -0.86
N PHE A 35 -11.17 12.91 -0.68
CA PHE A 35 -10.86 12.17 0.54
C PHE A 35 -10.85 13.12 1.75
N PRO A 36 -11.64 12.86 2.81
CA PRO A 36 -11.77 13.82 3.90
C PRO A 36 -10.44 14.06 4.62
N LEU A 37 -10.15 15.34 4.93
CA LEU A 37 -8.87 15.77 5.50
C LEU A 37 -8.56 15.13 6.87
N GLN A 38 -9.61 14.82 7.64
CA GLN A 38 -9.52 14.22 8.97
C GLN A 38 -9.25 12.71 8.94
N ASP A 39 -9.50 12.06 7.79
CA ASP A 39 -9.37 10.62 7.65
C ASP A 39 -7.93 10.21 7.36
N GLN A 40 -7.64 8.93 7.58
CA GLN A 40 -6.31 8.36 7.46
C GLN A 40 -6.25 7.39 6.28
N VAL A 41 -5.11 7.39 5.60
CA VAL A 41 -4.80 6.36 4.59
C VAL A 41 -4.16 5.19 5.31
N HIS A 42 -4.81 4.04 5.26
CA HIS A 42 -4.37 2.80 5.91
C HIS A 42 -3.91 1.79 4.87
N HIS A 43 -2.86 1.04 5.21
CA HIS A 43 -2.38 -0.08 4.41
C HIS A 43 -3.20 -1.34 4.69
N THR A 44 -3.88 -1.88 3.67
CA THR A 44 -4.59 -3.17 3.80
C THR A 44 -3.61 -4.32 4.06
N LEU A 45 -2.35 -4.16 3.65
CA LEU A 45 -1.23 -5.03 3.99
C LEU A 45 -0.18 -4.23 4.79
N PRO A 46 0.00 -4.47 6.10
CA PRO A 46 0.85 -3.64 6.95
C PRO A 46 2.29 -3.48 6.44
N GLN A 47 2.87 -2.28 6.64
CA GLN A 47 4.26 -1.97 6.29
C GLN A 47 5.29 -2.94 6.88
N LYS A 48 5.00 -3.54 8.05
CA LYS A 48 5.84 -4.57 8.66
C LYS A 48 6.13 -5.73 7.70
N TYR A 49 5.19 -6.07 6.82
CA TYR A 49 5.29 -7.18 5.87
C TYR A 49 5.80 -6.75 4.48
N GLU A 50 6.24 -5.50 4.30
CA GLU A 50 6.70 -4.99 3.00
C GLU A 50 7.71 -5.93 2.33
N LYS A 51 8.70 -6.40 3.10
CA LYS A 51 9.71 -7.34 2.60
C LYS A 51 9.08 -8.66 2.14
N THR A 52 8.28 -9.29 2.99
CA THR A 52 7.58 -10.54 2.70
C THR A 52 6.72 -10.42 1.44
N MET A 53 5.98 -9.32 1.31
CA MET A 53 5.11 -9.08 0.15
C MET A 53 5.92 -8.77 -1.12
N LYS A 54 7.05 -8.07 -0.99
CA LYS A 54 7.94 -7.76 -2.11
C LYS A 54 8.56 -9.01 -2.72
N ASP A 55 8.88 -10.02 -1.91
CA ASP A 55 9.37 -11.32 -2.40
C ASP A 55 8.30 -12.02 -3.28
N CYS A 56 7.02 -11.74 -3.04
CA CYS A 56 5.88 -12.14 -3.86
C CYS A 56 5.52 -11.14 -4.98
N ARG A 57 6.39 -10.17 -5.28
CA ARG A 57 6.19 -9.10 -6.28
C ARG A 57 4.97 -8.20 -6.00
N ILE A 58 4.57 -8.08 -4.73
CA ILE A 58 3.49 -7.19 -4.29
C ILE A 58 4.11 -5.92 -3.70
N ASN A 59 3.77 -4.77 -4.29
CA ASN A 59 4.10 -3.46 -3.72
C ASN A 59 2.91 -2.95 -2.89
N ILE A 60 2.99 -3.11 -1.57
CA ILE A 60 1.92 -2.71 -0.64
C ILE A 60 1.61 -1.21 -0.64
N HIS A 61 2.46 -0.37 -1.25
CA HIS A 61 2.21 1.06 -1.33
C HIS A 61 1.27 1.44 -2.50
N GLU A 62 0.99 0.52 -3.42
CA GLU A 62 0.05 0.75 -4.52
C GLU A 62 -1.36 1.05 -4.00
N ASN A 63 -2.10 1.94 -4.67
CA ASN A 63 -3.41 2.39 -4.23
C ASN A 63 -4.41 1.25 -3.97
N ARG A 64 -4.32 0.14 -4.73
CA ARG A 64 -5.14 -1.05 -4.50
C ARG A 64 -4.96 -1.69 -3.11
N TYR A 65 -3.84 -1.44 -2.43
CA TYR A 65 -3.53 -1.87 -1.07
C TYR A 65 -3.63 -0.75 -0.03
N LEU A 66 -4.21 0.39 -0.41
CA LEU A 66 -4.48 1.51 0.45
C LEU A 66 -5.99 1.69 0.57
N ARG A 67 -6.45 2.07 1.76
CA ARG A 67 -7.84 2.46 1.99
C ARG A 67 -7.88 3.75 2.78
N GLY A 68 -8.81 4.62 2.41
CA GLY A 68 -9.26 5.66 3.32
C GLY A 68 -10.03 5.03 4.47
N VAL A 69 -9.82 5.51 5.69
CA VAL A 69 -10.60 5.10 6.86
C VAL A 69 -10.65 6.22 7.91
N GLU A 70 -11.79 6.36 8.58
CA GLU A 70 -11.93 7.26 9.72
C GLU A 70 -10.91 6.95 10.83
N ARG A 71 -10.43 7.97 11.53
CA ARG A 71 -9.35 7.86 12.51
C ARG A 71 -9.61 6.82 13.62
N LEU A 72 -10.85 6.68 14.10
CA LEU A 72 -11.16 5.70 15.15
C LEU A 72 -11.06 4.26 14.60
N ASN A 73 -11.62 4.02 13.42
CA ASN A 73 -11.59 2.72 12.75
C ASN A 73 -10.17 2.33 12.30
N HIS A 74 -9.33 3.31 11.93
CA HIS A 74 -7.90 3.10 11.66
C HIS A 74 -7.19 2.37 12.82
N ASN A 75 -7.48 2.77 14.06
CA ASN A 75 -6.87 2.17 15.24
C ASN A 75 -7.38 0.75 15.48
N GLU A 76 -8.67 0.49 15.23
CA GLU A 76 -9.24 -0.86 15.35
C GLU A 76 -8.60 -1.83 14.37
N VAL A 77 -8.49 -1.45 13.09
CA VAL A 77 -7.82 -2.25 12.06
C VAL A 77 -6.36 -2.52 12.45
N THR A 78 -5.65 -1.48 12.91
CA THR A 78 -4.26 -1.61 13.37
C THR A 78 -4.13 -2.58 14.55
N ASN A 79 -5.07 -2.55 15.50
CA ASN A 79 -5.07 -3.44 16.66
C ASN A 79 -5.41 -4.89 16.27
N ALA A 80 -6.31 -5.10 15.33
CA ALA A 80 -6.63 -6.43 14.81
C ALA A 80 -5.38 -7.09 14.19
N TRP A 81 -4.63 -6.36 13.35
CA TRP A 81 -3.34 -6.81 12.82
C TRP A 81 -2.33 -7.15 13.91
N LYS A 82 -2.19 -6.28 14.92
CA LYS A 82 -1.26 -6.51 16.04
C LYS A 82 -1.63 -7.77 16.84
N ASN A 83 -2.92 -8.01 17.08
CA ASN A 83 -3.38 -9.16 17.84
C ASN A 83 -3.16 -10.46 17.08
N TRP A 84 -3.46 -10.47 15.78
CA TRP A 84 -3.18 -11.62 14.92
C TRP A 84 -1.67 -11.92 14.83
N ASP A 85 -0.84 -10.91 14.57
CA ASP A 85 0.62 -11.06 14.51
C ASP A 85 1.19 -11.69 15.79
N LYS A 86 0.68 -11.29 16.96
CA LYS A 86 1.06 -11.88 18.25
C LYS A 86 0.60 -13.33 18.42
N SER A 87 -0.49 -13.73 17.77
CA SER A 87 -1.04 -15.09 17.89
C SER A 87 -0.34 -16.15 17.04
N LEU A 88 0.43 -15.75 16.02
CA LEU A 88 1.06 -16.70 15.10
C LEU A 88 2.10 -17.58 15.79
N GLY A 89 2.87 -17.03 16.74
CA GLY A 89 3.98 -17.75 17.38
C GLY A 89 5.17 -18.05 16.46
N HIS A 90 5.12 -17.62 15.20
CA HIS A 90 6.19 -17.69 14.21
C HIS A 90 6.16 -16.46 13.29
N ALA A 91 7.15 -16.35 12.39
CA ALA A 91 7.14 -15.31 11.37
C ALA A 91 6.04 -15.60 10.34
N ALA A 92 5.22 -14.59 10.03
CA ALA A 92 4.12 -14.71 9.08
C ALA A 92 4.62 -14.98 7.64
N THR A 93 3.97 -15.89 6.94
CA THR A 93 4.16 -16.10 5.49
C THR A 93 3.35 -15.09 4.69
N ALA A 94 3.65 -14.95 3.39
CA ALA A 94 2.87 -14.07 2.51
C ALA A 94 1.42 -14.54 2.40
N GLU A 95 1.19 -15.86 2.32
CA GLU A 95 -0.14 -16.46 2.25
C GLU A 95 -0.96 -16.14 3.49
N GLU A 96 -0.38 -16.25 4.68
CA GLU A 96 -1.05 -15.94 5.95
C GLU A 96 -1.41 -14.46 6.05
N VAL A 97 -0.50 -13.57 5.62
CA VAL A 97 -0.77 -12.13 5.57
C VAL A 97 -1.92 -11.84 4.59
N ILE A 98 -1.92 -12.43 3.39
CA ILE A 98 -2.99 -12.25 2.41
C ILE A 98 -4.33 -12.77 2.94
N GLU A 99 -4.33 -13.95 3.57
CA GLU A 99 -5.56 -14.53 4.10
C GLU A 99 -6.11 -13.70 5.26
N PHE A 100 -5.25 -13.22 6.16
CA PHE A 100 -5.69 -12.35 7.23
C PHE A 100 -6.17 -10.99 6.72
N ALA A 101 -5.56 -10.44 5.66
CA ALA A 101 -6.04 -9.23 5.02
C ALA A 101 -7.48 -9.39 4.52
N LYS A 102 -7.83 -10.52 3.89
CA LYS A 102 -9.22 -10.79 3.48
C LYS A 102 -10.19 -10.75 4.67
N ARG A 103 -9.80 -11.30 5.82
CA ARG A 103 -10.62 -11.27 7.05
C ARG A 103 -10.77 -9.84 7.59
N ILE A 104 -9.73 -9.02 7.50
CA ILE A 104 -9.79 -7.59 7.85
C ILE A 104 -10.78 -6.87 6.94
N ASP A 105 -10.75 -7.14 5.64
CA ASP A 105 -11.65 -6.53 4.66
C ASP A 105 -13.11 -6.93 4.94
N GLU A 106 -13.36 -8.20 5.28
CA GLU A 106 -14.68 -8.68 5.69
C GLU A 106 -15.17 -8.02 6.99
N GLN A 107 -14.30 -7.90 7.99
CA GLN A 107 -14.65 -7.38 9.31
C GLN A 107 -14.84 -5.85 9.31
N PHE A 108 -13.99 -5.12 8.58
CA PHE A 108 -13.91 -3.66 8.63
C PHE A 108 -14.34 -2.97 7.33
N GLY A 109 -14.69 -3.72 6.28
CA GLY A 109 -15.01 -3.17 4.95
C GLY A 109 -16.13 -2.14 4.94
N LYS A 110 -17.03 -2.17 5.92
CA LYS A 110 -18.08 -1.13 6.08
C LYS A 110 -17.53 0.25 6.49
N TYR A 111 -16.33 0.31 7.04
CA TYR A 111 -15.66 1.55 7.48
C TYR A 111 -14.68 2.11 6.44
N TRP A 112 -14.44 1.34 5.38
CA TRP A 112 -13.58 1.78 4.29
C TRP A 112 -14.35 2.82 3.49
N HIS A 113 -13.69 3.92 3.15
CA HIS A 113 -14.28 4.81 2.15
C HIS A 113 -14.42 4.01 0.86
N LYS A 114 -15.66 3.93 0.36
CA LYS A 114 -15.93 3.35 -0.94
C LYS A 114 -15.35 4.29 -1.98
N GLU A 115 -14.50 3.74 -2.83
CA GLU A 115 -13.95 4.38 -4.03
C GLU A 115 -15.08 4.81 -4.99
#